data_AF-A0A0R3QTF2-F1
#
_entry.id   AF-A0A0R3QTF2-F1
#
_cell.length_a   1.000
_cell.length_b   1.000
_cell.length_c   1.000
_cell.angle_alpha   90.00
_cell.angle_beta   90.00
_cell.angle_gamma   90.00
#
_symmetry.space_group_name_H-M   'P 1'
#
loop_
_entity.id
_entity.type
_entity.pdbx_description
1 polymer ?
#
loop_
_entity_poly.entity_id
_entity_poly.type
_entity_poly.pdbx_seq_one_letter_code
_entity_poly.pdbx_strand_id
1 'polypeptide(L)'
;LLQILIEKDWLGFGHKFDDRCGHIGAFNDEAAREVSPIFTQFLDATFQIMRQYPCAFEFNERYLIHMHEHAYSCQFGTFLGNCDKDRKDLNLAKRTQSLWAFLDDRHDDYINPLYEMNKYGFLGKINLHPSALVIWTAMYNRFDTGLLPRENTNDVALSTMEHVGILEAHLASLQSRLAELKLLVGKQTPGSEVMSDSGHSSSISNTITPEASKIPEFMVASLKLIFQDNNSPLPALRWQSIRSADECSNIDCSAEFVTRGERRLHCYRCGKIHCRRCMMLTSDGVERVCIACSELVQQNNS
;
A
#
# COMPACT_ATOMS: atom_id res chain seq x y z
N LEU A 1 15.17 -9.65 -1.78
CA LEU A 1 16.06 -10.50 -2.64
C LEU A 1 16.66 -9.76 -3.84
N LEU A 2 15.88 -8.99 -4.61
CA LEU A 2 16.40 -8.26 -5.79
C LEU A 2 17.54 -7.27 -5.47
N GLN A 3 17.43 -6.52 -4.36
CA GLN A 3 18.51 -5.66 -3.87
C GLN A 3 19.85 -6.39 -3.73
N ILE A 4 19.86 -7.55 -3.07
CA ILE A 4 21.09 -8.34 -2.85
C ILE A 4 21.66 -8.82 -4.19
N LEU A 5 20.80 -9.23 -5.12
CA LEU A 5 21.23 -9.60 -6.46
C LEU A 5 21.91 -8.43 -7.18
N ILE A 6 21.36 -7.21 -7.09
CA ILE A 6 21.94 -6.03 -7.72
C ILE A 6 23.26 -5.64 -7.07
N GLU A 7 23.31 -5.59 -5.74
CA GLU A 7 24.55 -5.33 -5.00
C GLU A 7 25.66 -6.31 -5.35
N LYS A 8 25.32 -7.61 -5.44
CA LYS A 8 26.28 -8.65 -5.77
C LYS A 8 26.65 -8.63 -7.25
N ASP A 9 25.68 -8.87 -8.13
CA ASP A 9 25.88 -9.21 -9.54
C ASP A 9 26.06 -8.02 -10.47
N TRP A 10 25.60 -6.83 -10.06
CA TRP A 10 25.78 -5.61 -10.84
C TRP A 10 26.85 -4.71 -10.23
N LEU A 11 26.69 -4.33 -8.97
CA LEU A 11 27.61 -3.41 -8.31
C LEU A 11 28.94 -4.09 -7.96
N GLY A 12 28.89 -5.28 -7.35
CA GLY A 12 30.05 -6.04 -6.92
C GLY A 12 30.92 -6.56 -8.07
N PHE A 13 30.32 -7.04 -9.16
CA PHE A 13 31.05 -7.48 -10.36
C PHE A 13 31.47 -6.32 -11.29
N GLY A 14 31.19 -5.07 -10.94
CA GLY A 14 31.73 -3.90 -11.64
C GLY A 14 31.00 -3.54 -12.94
N HIS A 15 29.67 -3.61 -12.96
CA HIS A 15 28.91 -2.96 -14.00
C HIS A 15 29.20 -1.44 -13.99
N LYS A 16 29.59 -0.92 -15.16
CA LYS A 16 30.06 0.46 -15.35
C LYS A 16 28.91 1.48 -15.34
N PHE A 17 28.24 1.65 -14.20
CA PHE A 17 27.03 2.49 -14.12
C PHE A 17 27.27 3.95 -14.52
N ASP A 18 28.35 4.59 -14.09
CA ASP A 18 28.64 5.98 -14.47
C ASP A 18 28.75 6.16 -15.99
N ASP A 19 29.43 5.22 -16.65
CA ASP A 19 29.61 5.27 -18.10
C ASP A 19 28.32 4.89 -18.84
N ARG A 20 27.63 3.82 -18.40
CA ARG A 20 26.44 3.28 -19.07
C ARG A 20 25.23 4.19 -18.92
N CYS A 21 25.06 4.81 -17.75
CA CYS A 21 23.99 5.76 -17.46
C CYS A 21 24.34 7.20 -17.87
N GLY A 22 25.62 7.49 -18.17
CA GLY A 22 26.07 8.81 -18.59
C GLY A 22 25.99 9.85 -17.48
N HIS A 23 26.25 9.47 -16.21
CA HIS A 23 26.11 10.35 -15.04
C HIS A 23 26.93 11.65 -15.14
N ILE A 24 28.12 11.56 -15.73
CA ILE A 24 29.03 12.70 -15.87
C ILE A 24 28.90 13.34 -17.27
N GLY A 25 28.00 12.85 -18.12
CA GLY A 25 27.84 13.30 -19.50
C GLY A 25 28.91 12.77 -20.45
N ALA A 26 28.63 12.83 -21.75
CA ALA A 26 29.59 12.44 -22.78
C ALA A 26 30.55 13.59 -23.08
N PHE A 27 31.71 13.59 -22.41
CA PHE A 27 32.75 14.61 -22.63
C PHE A 27 33.46 14.49 -23.98
N ASN A 28 33.34 13.34 -24.64
CA ASN A 28 33.87 13.05 -25.97
C ASN A 28 33.05 11.93 -26.65
N ASP A 29 33.35 11.68 -27.93
CA ASP A 29 32.68 10.66 -28.73
C ASP A 29 32.87 9.24 -28.17
N GLU A 30 34.04 8.97 -27.56
CA GLU A 30 34.30 7.68 -26.92
C GLU A 30 33.36 7.44 -25.73
N ALA A 31 33.20 8.43 -24.84
CA ALA A 31 32.29 8.36 -23.70
C ALA A 31 30.83 8.28 -24.16
N ALA A 32 30.45 8.97 -25.24
CA ALA A 32 29.11 8.87 -25.82
C ALA A 32 28.78 7.43 -26.26
N ARG A 33 29.77 6.70 -26.82
CA ARG A 33 29.60 5.31 -27.26
C ARG A 33 29.50 4.31 -26.11
N GLU A 34 29.92 4.68 -24.90
CA GLU A 34 29.81 3.83 -23.71
C GLU A 34 28.40 3.85 -23.08
N VAL A 35 27.57 4.85 -23.40
CA VAL A 35 26.20 4.96 -22.89
C VAL A 35 25.34 3.85 -23.49
N SER A 36 24.68 3.05 -22.65
CA SER A 36 23.87 1.93 -23.10
C SER A 36 22.84 1.49 -22.04
N PRO A 37 21.59 1.17 -22.41
CA PRO A 37 20.49 0.88 -21.47
C PRO A 37 20.54 -0.56 -20.93
N ILE A 38 21.70 -1.07 -20.53
CA ILE A 38 21.88 -2.47 -20.13
C ILE A 38 21.12 -2.80 -18.84
N PHE A 39 21.22 -1.92 -17.83
CA PHE A 39 20.46 -2.10 -16.60
C PHE A 39 18.96 -1.95 -16.83
N THR A 40 18.57 -1.03 -17.71
CA THR A 40 17.17 -0.87 -18.15
C THR A 40 16.61 -2.14 -18.80
N GLN A 41 17.38 -2.79 -19.68
CA GLN A 41 16.99 -4.07 -20.30
C GLN A 41 16.80 -5.19 -19.26
N PHE A 42 17.64 -5.22 -18.22
CA PHE A 42 17.48 -6.16 -17.11
C PHE A 42 16.19 -5.93 -16.32
N LEU A 43 15.87 -4.66 -16.02
CA LEU A 43 14.62 -4.32 -15.35
C LEU A 43 13.39 -4.63 -16.21
N ASP A 44 13.45 -4.38 -17.52
CA ASP A 44 12.40 -4.76 -18.47
C ASP A 44 12.19 -6.27 -18.49
N ALA A 45 13.27 -7.06 -18.63
CA ALA A 45 13.19 -8.52 -18.58
C ALA A 45 12.57 -9.02 -17.26
N THR A 46 12.92 -8.39 -16.14
CA THR A 46 12.31 -8.68 -14.83
C THR A 46 10.80 -8.39 -14.85
N PHE A 47 10.40 -7.25 -15.39
CA PHE A 47 8.99 -6.89 -15.58
C PHE A 47 8.23 -7.92 -16.47
N GLN A 48 8.82 -8.37 -17.57
CA GLN A 48 8.19 -9.38 -18.44
C GLN A 48 7.93 -10.68 -17.67
N ILE A 49 8.86 -11.12 -16.82
CA ILE A 49 8.72 -12.33 -16.00
C ILE A 49 7.66 -12.11 -14.91
N MET A 50 7.67 -10.95 -14.24
CA MET A 50 6.64 -10.59 -13.24
C MET A 50 5.24 -10.64 -13.83
N ARG A 51 5.05 -10.19 -15.08
CA ARG A 51 3.74 -10.27 -15.76
C ARG A 51 3.29 -11.69 -16.03
N GLN A 52 4.21 -12.59 -16.36
CA GLN A 52 3.89 -14.01 -16.60
C GLN A 52 3.67 -14.78 -15.29
N TYR A 53 4.24 -14.31 -14.18
CA TYR A 53 4.11 -14.89 -12.84
C TYR A 53 3.71 -13.85 -11.78
N PRO A 54 2.45 -13.39 -11.77
CA PRO A 54 2.01 -12.28 -10.92
C PRO A 54 2.18 -12.50 -9.41
N CYS A 55 2.23 -13.76 -8.96
CA CYS A 55 2.34 -14.11 -7.53
C CYS A 55 3.77 -14.48 -7.10
N ALA A 56 4.75 -14.50 -8.01
CA ALA A 56 6.09 -15.03 -7.72
C ALA A 56 7.07 -14.01 -7.12
N PHE A 57 6.79 -12.71 -7.27
CA PHE A 57 7.67 -11.63 -6.84
C PHE A 57 7.04 -10.83 -5.71
N GLU A 58 7.80 -10.60 -4.65
CA GLU A 58 7.39 -9.81 -3.49
C GLU A 58 7.26 -8.32 -3.83
N PHE A 59 8.15 -7.82 -4.68
CA PHE A 59 8.12 -6.44 -5.12
C PHE A 59 7.20 -6.24 -6.32
N ASN A 60 6.63 -5.03 -6.45
CA ASN A 60 5.73 -4.65 -7.52
C ASN A 60 6.46 -3.88 -8.64
N GLU A 61 5.70 -3.52 -9.69
CA GLU A 61 6.22 -2.78 -10.85
C GLU A 61 6.82 -1.42 -10.47
N ARG A 62 6.24 -0.72 -9.48
CA ARG A 62 6.72 0.60 -9.01
C ARG A 62 8.14 0.51 -8.44
N TYR A 63 8.49 -0.60 -7.78
CA TYR A 63 9.85 -0.84 -7.30
C TYR A 63 10.88 -0.80 -8.42
N LEU A 64 10.59 -1.46 -9.56
CA LEU A 64 11.48 -1.47 -10.72
C LEU A 64 11.57 -0.10 -11.40
N ILE A 65 10.46 0.64 -11.50
CA ILE A 65 10.44 1.99 -12.09
C ILE A 65 11.28 2.96 -11.25
N HIS A 66 11.14 2.93 -9.93
CA HIS A 66 11.93 3.79 -9.03
C HIS A 66 13.40 3.40 -9.03
N MET A 67 13.70 2.12 -9.11
CA MET A 67 15.07 1.63 -9.26
C MET A 67 15.70 2.14 -10.56
N HIS A 68 14.98 2.09 -11.67
CA HIS A 68 15.41 2.70 -12.93
C HIS A 68 15.64 4.20 -12.76
N GLU A 69 14.67 4.95 -12.23
CA GLU A 69 14.79 6.41 -12.04
C GLU A 69 16.02 6.80 -11.21
N HIS A 70 16.26 6.12 -10.10
CA HIS A 70 17.40 6.41 -9.23
C HIS A 70 18.73 5.88 -9.74
N ALA A 71 18.72 4.97 -10.73
CA ALA A 71 19.92 4.60 -11.47
C ALA A 71 20.40 5.68 -12.43
N TYR A 72 19.60 6.71 -12.72
CA TYR A 72 19.98 7.86 -13.55
C TYR A 72 20.00 9.18 -12.79
N SER A 73 19.19 9.33 -11.72
CA SER A 73 19.02 10.62 -11.04
C SER A 73 20.24 11.09 -10.23
N CYS A 74 21.19 10.19 -9.95
CA CYS A 74 22.35 10.44 -9.06
C CYS A 74 21.97 10.93 -7.65
N GLN A 75 20.71 10.77 -7.21
CA GLN A 75 20.26 11.21 -5.89
C GLN A 75 20.88 10.40 -4.75
N PHE A 76 21.21 9.13 -5.02
CA PHE A 76 21.81 8.20 -4.08
C PHE A 76 23.17 7.72 -4.59
N GLY A 77 24.06 7.32 -3.68
CA GLY A 77 25.37 6.82 -4.07
C GLY A 77 25.38 5.38 -4.57
N THR A 78 24.26 4.67 -4.52
CA THR A 78 24.16 3.23 -4.82
C THR A 78 24.66 2.88 -6.23
N PHE A 79 24.32 3.68 -7.25
CA PHE A 79 24.69 3.44 -8.63
C PHE A 79 25.84 4.33 -9.14
N LEU A 80 26.50 5.09 -8.26
CA LEU A 80 27.64 5.91 -8.66
C LEU A 80 28.91 5.06 -8.74
N GLY A 81 29.85 5.43 -9.61
CA GLY A 81 31.10 4.72 -9.86
C GLY A 81 30.94 3.49 -10.76
N ASN A 82 32.02 3.14 -11.45
CA ASN A 82 32.04 2.02 -12.40
C ASN A 82 32.44 0.69 -11.74
N CYS A 83 33.11 0.73 -10.59
CA CYS A 83 33.52 -0.46 -9.86
C CYS A 83 33.58 -0.21 -8.34
N ASP A 84 33.73 -1.29 -7.57
CA ASP A 84 33.85 -1.23 -6.10
C ASP A 84 35.03 -0.36 -5.64
N LYS A 85 36.14 -0.38 -6.39
CA LYS A 85 37.30 0.49 -6.12
C LYS A 85 36.92 1.97 -6.22
N ASP A 86 36.25 2.40 -7.29
CA ASP A 86 35.82 3.80 -7.46
C ASP A 86 34.91 4.23 -6.31
N ARG A 87 33.97 3.38 -5.90
CA ARG A 87 33.02 3.68 -4.82
C ARG A 87 33.73 3.86 -3.47
N LYS A 88 34.77 3.08 -3.22
CA LYS A 88 35.64 3.21 -2.03
C LYS A 88 36.48 4.47 -2.09
N ASP A 89 37.13 4.75 -3.22
CA ASP A 89 37.99 5.92 -3.41
C ASP A 89 37.17 7.23 -3.27
N LEU A 90 35.91 7.24 -3.76
CA LEU A 90 34.97 8.34 -3.59
C LEU A 90 34.34 8.43 -2.19
N ASN A 91 34.54 7.43 -1.32
CA ASN A 91 33.94 7.31 0.01
C ASN A 91 32.40 7.42 0.01
N LEU A 92 31.73 6.81 -0.98
CA LEU A 92 30.28 6.97 -1.18
C LEU A 92 29.46 6.54 0.03
N ALA A 93 29.83 5.43 0.68
CA ALA A 93 29.13 4.91 1.86
C ALA A 93 29.06 5.90 3.04
N LYS A 94 29.98 6.87 3.12
CA LYS A 94 30.00 7.90 4.17
C LYS A 94 29.45 9.25 3.70
N ARG A 95 29.45 9.51 2.39
CA ARG A 95 29.13 10.81 1.81
C ARG A 95 27.73 10.88 1.19
N THR A 96 27.08 9.74 1.01
CA THR A 96 25.80 9.63 0.30
C THR A 96 24.85 8.71 1.04
N GLN A 97 23.55 8.89 0.81
CA GLN A 97 22.55 7.95 1.28
C GLN A 97 22.45 6.75 0.34
N SER A 98 22.07 5.60 0.91
CA SER A 98 21.78 4.40 0.15
C SER A 98 20.35 4.44 -0.40
N LEU A 99 20.18 4.09 -1.68
CA LEU A 99 18.86 3.90 -2.28
C LEU A 99 18.05 2.85 -1.51
N TRP A 100 18.71 1.81 -1.00
CA TRP A 100 18.02 0.73 -0.30
C TRP A 100 17.31 1.22 0.96
N ALA A 101 17.97 2.04 1.77
CA ALA A 101 17.36 2.64 2.95
C ALA A 101 16.11 3.45 2.60
N PHE A 102 16.12 4.15 1.46
CA PHE A 102 14.99 4.94 0.97
C PHE A 102 13.84 4.09 0.39
N LEU A 103 14.14 2.91 -0.16
CA LEU A 103 13.12 1.97 -0.61
C LEU A 103 12.52 1.20 0.57
N ASP A 104 13.34 0.80 1.54
CA ASP A 104 12.92 0.07 2.75
C ASP A 104 12.02 0.93 3.65
N ASP A 105 12.30 2.22 3.79
CA ASP A 105 11.44 3.17 4.53
C ASP A 105 10.03 3.28 3.94
N ARG A 106 9.87 2.98 2.64
CA ARG A 106 8.60 3.02 1.91
C ARG A 106 8.23 1.63 1.39
N HIS A 107 8.63 0.59 2.10
CA HIS A 107 8.43 -0.80 1.71
C HIS A 107 6.98 -1.12 1.32
N ASP A 108 6.00 -0.52 2.01
CA ASP A 108 4.58 -0.69 1.74
C ASP A 108 4.12 -0.12 0.38
N ASP A 109 4.92 0.75 -0.28
CA ASP A 109 4.69 1.20 -1.66
C ASP A 109 5.13 0.17 -2.69
N TYR A 110 5.98 -0.77 -2.29
CA TYR A 110 6.70 -1.68 -3.17
C TYR A 110 6.25 -3.13 -3.06
N ILE A 111 5.43 -3.48 -2.09
CA ILE A 111 4.90 -4.83 -1.95
C ILE A 111 3.84 -5.13 -3.03
N ASN A 112 3.93 -6.33 -3.58
CA ASN A 112 2.93 -6.96 -4.41
C ASN A 112 1.92 -7.70 -3.53
N PRO A 113 0.64 -7.30 -3.51
CA PRO A 113 -0.37 -7.95 -2.66
C PRO A 113 -0.67 -9.40 -3.06
N LEU A 114 -0.34 -9.80 -4.29
CA LEU A 114 -0.58 -11.15 -4.80
C LEU A 114 0.59 -12.10 -4.50
N TYR A 115 1.65 -11.63 -3.84
CA TYR A 115 2.83 -12.42 -3.59
C TYR A 115 2.53 -13.64 -2.71
N GLU A 116 2.93 -14.81 -3.18
CA GLU A 116 2.80 -16.08 -2.46
C GLU A 116 4.19 -16.61 -2.08
N MET A 117 4.55 -16.38 -0.82
CA MET A 117 5.84 -16.80 -0.27
C MET A 117 6.07 -18.31 -0.43
N ASN A 118 7.26 -18.70 -0.89
CA ASN A 118 7.72 -20.08 -1.05
C ASN A 118 6.89 -20.99 -1.99
N LYS A 119 5.90 -20.45 -2.72
CA LYS A 119 5.13 -21.25 -3.70
C LYS A 119 5.95 -21.57 -4.96
N TYR A 120 6.81 -20.64 -5.36
CA TYR A 120 7.60 -20.73 -6.58
C TYR A 120 9.07 -20.98 -6.25
N GLY A 121 9.53 -22.23 -6.36
CA GLY A 121 10.95 -22.57 -6.22
C GLY A 121 11.77 -22.37 -7.51
N PHE A 122 11.13 -22.49 -8.67
CA PHE A 122 11.78 -22.33 -9.98
C PHE A 122 10.77 -21.85 -11.03
N LEU A 123 11.12 -20.80 -11.78
CA LEU A 123 10.30 -20.23 -12.86
C LEU A 123 10.76 -20.79 -14.22
N GLY A 124 10.40 -22.05 -14.50
CA GLY A 124 10.92 -22.79 -15.66
C GLY A 124 10.17 -22.63 -16.98
N LYS A 125 8.98 -22.04 -17.00
CA LYS A 125 8.10 -21.98 -18.19
C LYS A 125 7.86 -20.55 -18.66
N ILE A 126 8.93 -19.76 -18.76
CA ILE A 126 8.86 -18.39 -19.27
C ILE A 126 8.60 -18.46 -20.78
N ASN A 127 7.53 -17.81 -21.23
CA ASN A 127 7.18 -17.67 -22.63
C ASN A 127 7.97 -16.51 -23.26
N LEU A 128 8.90 -16.85 -24.15
CA LEU A 128 9.73 -15.89 -24.89
C LEU A 128 9.20 -15.59 -26.29
N HIS A 129 8.00 -16.06 -26.64
CA HIS A 129 7.39 -15.75 -27.93
C HIS A 129 7.16 -14.23 -28.03
N PRO A 130 7.45 -13.58 -29.18
CA PRO A 130 7.30 -12.13 -29.31
C PRO A 130 5.90 -11.61 -28.97
N SER A 131 4.84 -12.41 -29.18
CA SER A 131 3.47 -12.03 -28.81
C SER A 131 3.18 -12.08 -27.30
N ALA A 132 4.02 -12.74 -26.51
CA ALA A 132 3.89 -12.80 -25.05
C ALA A 132 4.59 -11.60 -24.37
N LEU A 133 5.56 -11.00 -25.05
CA LEU A 133 6.26 -9.80 -24.60
C LEU A 133 5.42 -8.57 -24.93
N VAL A 134 5.34 -7.63 -23.98
CA VAL A 134 4.60 -6.38 -24.16
C VAL A 134 5.51 -5.20 -23.93
N ILE A 135 5.19 -4.06 -24.54
CA ILE A 135 5.87 -2.81 -24.22
C ILE A 135 5.55 -2.45 -22.77
N TRP A 136 6.58 -2.17 -21.98
CA TRP A 136 6.44 -1.70 -20.60
C TRP A 136 5.99 -0.24 -20.56
N THR A 137 4.70 -0.03 -20.85
CA THR A 137 4.13 1.31 -21.01
C THR A 137 4.25 2.18 -19.76
N ALA A 138 4.16 1.60 -18.56
CA ALA A 138 4.32 2.37 -17.32
C ALA A 138 5.71 2.95 -17.13
N MET A 139 6.74 2.39 -17.78
CA MET A 139 8.10 2.91 -17.78
C MET A 139 8.33 3.84 -18.98
N TYR A 140 8.15 3.31 -20.20
CA TYR A 140 8.51 4.04 -21.44
C TYR A 140 7.53 5.17 -21.80
N ASN A 141 6.28 5.09 -21.35
CA ASN A 141 5.24 6.09 -21.60
C ASN A 141 4.71 6.69 -20.28
N ARG A 142 5.54 6.76 -19.24
CA ARG A 142 5.15 7.20 -17.88
C ARG A 142 4.56 8.62 -17.82
N PHE A 143 4.85 9.46 -18.81
CA PHE A 143 4.40 10.84 -18.94
C PHE A 143 3.30 11.03 -19.99
N ASP A 144 2.82 9.95 -20.63
CA ASP A 144 1.72 10.04 -21.58
C ASP A 144 0.40 10.29 -20.84
N THR A 145 -0.31 11.34 -21.23
CA THR A 145 -1.52 11.84 -20.59
C THR A 145 -2.82 11.35 -21.25
N GLY A 146 -2.78 10.66 -22.40
CA GLY A 146 -3.97 10.51 -23.24
C GLY A 146 -4.30 9.14 -23.85
N LEU A 147 -3.33 8.26 -24.11
CA LEU A 147 -3.59 7.11 -24.99
C LEU A 147 -3.84 5.77 -24.28
N LEU A 148 -3.45 5.65 -23.01
CA LEU A 148 -3.47 4.38 -22.28
C LEU A 148 -4.41 4.42 -21.06
N PRO A 149 -5.07 3.30 -20.69
CA PRO A 149 -5.83 3.21 -19.45
C PRO A 149 -5.01 3.74 -18.26
N ARG A 150 -5.59 4.67 -17.50
CA ARG A 150 -4.91 5.41 -16.41
C ARG A 150 -4.75 4.62 -15.12
N GLU A 151 -5.44 3.49 -14.99
CA GLU A 151 -5.47 2.69 -13.76
C GLU A 151 -4.40 1.60 -13.75
N ASN A 152 -3.51 1.63 -12.75
CA ASN A 152 -2.63 0.50 -12.45
C ASN A 152 -3.43 -0.55 -11.68
N THR A 153 -3.51 -1.78 -12.20
CA THR A 153 -4.25 -2.88 -11.57
C THR A 153 -3.73 -3.20 -10.17
N ASN A 154 -2.43 -3.08 -9.91
CA ASN A 154 -1.85 -3.31 -8.59
C ASN A 154 -2.30 -2.25 -7.59
N ASP A 155 -2.34 -0.98 -7.98
CA ASP A 155 -2.80 0.11 -7.08
C ASP A 155 -4.29 -0.02 -6.76
N VAL A 156 -5.10 -0.38 -7.76
CA VAL A 156 -6.53 -0.65 -7.57
C VAL A 156 -6.73 -1.85 -6.66
N ALA A 157 -5.96 -2.94 -6.86
CA ALA A 157 -6.02 -4.13 -6.01
C ALA A 157 -5.63 -3.81 -4.57
N LEU A 158 -4.49 -3.13 -4.35
CA LEU A 158 -4.02 -2.69 -3.03
C LEU A 158 -5.07 -1.83 -2.32
N SER A 159 -5.55 -0.78 -2.98
CA SER A 159 -6.57 0.12 -2.40
C SER A 159 -7.87 -0.61 -2.07
N THR A 160 -8.31 -1.53 -2.95
CA THR A 160 -9.51 -2.33 -2.70
C THR A 160 -9.31 -3.26 -1.50
N MET A 161 -8.16 -3.93 -1.39
CA MET A 161 -7.84 -4.80 -0.25
C MET A 161 -7.77 -4.01 1.06
N GLU A 162 -7.12 -2.84 1.06
CA GLU A 162 -7.09 -1.93 2.22
C GLU A 162 -8.51 -1.53 2.63
N HIS A 163 -9.36 -1.14 1.68
CA HIS A 163 -10.74 -0.75 1.96
C HIS A 163 -11.57 -1.92 2.52
N VAL A 164 -11.45 -3.11 1.95
CA VAL A 164 -12.12 -4.33 2.45
C VAL A 164 -11.70 -4.61 3.90
N GLY A 165 -10.40 -4.57 4.20
CA GLY A 165 -9.91 -4.81 5.56
C GLY A 165 -10.49 -3.83 6.60
N ILE A 166 -10.66 -2.56 6.22
CA ILE A 166 -11.28 -1.55 7.09
C ILE A 166 -12.76 -1.84 7.29
N LEU A 167 -13.48 -2.20 6.23
CA LEU A 167 -14.90 -2.54 6.33
C LEU A 167 -15.12 -3.79 7.18
N GLU A 168 -14.25 -4.79 7.07
CA GLU A 168 -14.27 -5.98 7.92
C GLU A 168 -14.01 -5.65 9.39
N ALA A 169 -13.00 -4.81 9.68
CA ALA A 169 -12.73 -4.34 11.04
C ALA A 169 -13.92 -3.56 11.62
N HIS A 170 -14.55 -2.71 10.81
CA HIS A 170 -15.74 -1.97 11.21
C HIS A 170 -16.95 -2.89 11.46
N LEU A 171 -17.17 -3.90 10.61
CA LEU A 171 -18.20 -4.91 10.82
C LEU A 171 -18.00 -5.67 12.13
N ALA A 172 -16.76 -6.08 12.43
CA ALA A 172 -16.43 -6.76 13.69
C ALA A 172 -16.72 -5.86 14.92
N SER A 173 -16.40 -4.56 14.82
CA SER A 173 -16.72 -3.57 15.86
C SER A 173 -18.24 -3.43 16.06
N LEU A 174 -19.01 -3.27 14.97
CA LEU A 174 -20.47 -3.18 15.04
C LEU A 174 -21.12 -4.45 15.60
N GLN A 175 -20.64 -5.63 15.21
CA GLN A 175 -21.12 -6.91 15.74
C GLN A 175 -20.87 -7.02 17.25
N SER A 176 -19.70 -6.57 17.72
CA SER A 176 -19.37 -6.53 19.15
C SER A 176 -20.32 -5.60 19.91
N ARG A 177 -20.60 -4.41 19.37
CA ARG A 177 -21.56 -3.44 19.94
C ARG A 177 -22.99 -3.98 19.96
N LEU A 178 -23.43 -4.66 18.90
CA LEU A 178 -24.75 -5.30 18.85
C LEU A 178 -24.88 -6.41 19.89
N ALA A 179 -23.82 -7.21 20.10
CA ALA A 179 -23.81 -8.25 21.14
C ALA A 179 -23.95 -7.63 22.54
N GLU A 180 -23.24 -6.55 22.82
CA GLU A 180 -23.33 -5.85 24.10
C GLU A 180 -24.70 -5.19 24.32
N LEU A 181 -25.23 -4.47 23.32
CA LEU A 181 -26.54 -3.83 23.43
C LEU A 181 -27.66 -4.87 23.62
N LYS A 182 -27.57 -6.03 22.94
CA LYS A 182 -28.48 -7.15 23.20
C LYS A 182 -28.40 -7.53 24.66
N LEU A 183 -27.21 -7.77 25.19
CA LEU A 183 -27.00 -8.12 26.61
C LEU A 183 -27.58 -7.08 27.56
N LEU A 184 -27.57 -5.79 27.21
CA LEU A 184 -28.20 -4.72 28.00
C LEU A 184 -29.73 -4.71 27.92
N VAL A 185 -30.32 -5.00 26.75
CA VAL A 185 -31.78 -5.01 26.55
C VAL A 185 -32.46 -6.18 27.28
N GLY A 186 -31.88 -7.37 27.29
CA GLY A 186 -32.45 -8.49 28.06
C GLY A 186 -32.32 -8.36 29.58
N LYS A 187 -31.58 -7.35 30.07
CA LYS A 187 -31.59 -7.00 31.49
C LYS A 187 -32.88 -6.30 31.96
N GLN A 188 -33.75 -5.84 31.07
CA GLN A 188 -34.85 -4.95 31.47
C GLN A 188 -36.21 -5.65 31.72
N THR A 189 -36.31 -6.98 31.63
CA THR A 189 -37.56 -7.71 31.96
C THR A 189 -37.41 -8.72 33.09
N PRO A 190 -37.95 -8.39 34.29
CA PRO A 190 -38.50 -9.42 35.18
C PRO A 190 -39.91 -9.04 35.67
N GLY A 191 -40.90 -9.90 35.36
CA GLY A 191 -42.14 -10.02 36.14
C GLY A 191 -43.45 -10.00 35.35
N SER A 192 -43.94 -11.18 34.95
CA SER A 192 -45.36 -11.58 35.02
C SER A 192 -45.52 -13.06 34.65
N GLU A 193 -45.59 -13.93 35.66
CA GLU A 193 -46.40 -15.17 35.63
C GLU A 193 -47.79 -14.76 36.20
N VAL A 194 -48.99 -15.26 35.87
CA VAL A 194 -49.54 -16.51 35.34
C VAL A 194 -50.93 -16.15 34.76
N MET A 195 -51.43 -16.83 33.71
CA MET A 195 -52.73 -17.54 33.68
C MET A 195 -53.08 -18.08 32.29
N SER A 196 -53.41 -19.36 32.29
CA SER A 196 -53.99 -20.14 31.19
C SER A 196 -55.45 -19.78 30.94
N ASP A 197 -55.85 -19.59 29.68
CA ASP A 197 -57.13 -20.09 29.18
C ASP A 197 -57.11 -20.26 27.64
N SER A 198 -57.98 -21.17 27.24
CA SER A 198 -58.23 -21.84 25.97
C SER A 198 -58.82 -20.99 24.83
N GLY A 199 -58.60 -21.43 23.58
CA GLY A 199 -59.58 -21.27 22.49
C GLY A 199 -59.15 -20.48 21.23
N HIS A 200 -59.05 -21.23 20.12
CA HIS A 200 -59.25 -20.85 18.71
C HIS A 200 -58.29 -19.92 17.94
N SER A 201 -57.46 -20.58 17.10
CA SER A 201 -57.22 -20.35 15.67
C SER A 201 -57.36 -18.92 15.08
N SER A 202 -56.24 -18.34 14.65
CA SER A 202 -55.94 -18.09 13.22
C SER A 202 -54.54 -17.49 13.04
N SER A 203 -53.92 -17.87 11.93
CA SER A 203 -52.59 -17.54 11.41
C SER A 203 -52.30 -16.05 11.21
N ILE A 204 -51.06 -15.61 11.48
CA ILE A 204 -50.24 -14.65 10.68
C ILE A 204 -48.77 -14.65 11.18
N SER A 205 -47.87 -14.44 10.22
CA SER A 205 -46.42 -14.69 10.20
C SER A 205 -45.49 -13.78 11.02
N ASN A 206 -44.27 -14.31 11.24
CA ASN A 206 -42.97 -13.67 11.46
C ASN A 206 -42.74 -12.89 12.76
N THR A 207 -41.72 -13.29 13.55
CA THR A 207 -40.46 -12.55 13.81
C THR A 207 -39.67 -13.23 14.95
N ILE A 208 -38.38 -13.51 14.74
CA ILE A 208 -37.45 -14.10 15.72
C ILE A 208 -36.91 -12.98 16.62
N THR A 209 -37.09 -13.11 17.93
CA THR A 209 -36.45 -12.26 18.96
C THR A 209 -35.45 -13.09 19.77
N PRO A 210 -34.25 -12.58 20.10
CA PRO A 210 -33.37 -13.23 21.06
C PRO A 210 -33.42 -12.53 22.43
N GLU A 211 -33.73 -13.32 23.46
CA GLU A 211 -33.58 -12.96 24.87
C GLU A 211 -32.11 -12.67 25.23
N ALA A 212 -31.88 -11.76 26.18
CA ALA A 212 -30.55 -11.42 26.66
C ALA A 212 -30.41 -11.63 28.16
N SER A 213 -29.27 -12.19 28.55
CA SER A 213 -28.92 -12.53 29.92
C SER A 213 -28.06 -11.44 30.57
N LYS A 214 -28.30 -11.19 31.86
CA LYS A 214 -27.64 -10.13 32.66
C LYS A 214 -26.17 -10.45 32.99
N ILE A 215 -25.21 -9.70 32.40
CA ILE A 215 -23.78 -9.67 32.79
C ILE A 215 -23.56 -9.05 34.20
N PRO A 216 -22.71 -9.60 35.09
CA PRO A 216 -22.33 -9.03 36.39
C PRO A 216 -21.56 -7.70 36.34
N GLU A 217 -21.71 -6.88 37.38
CA GLU A 217 -21.26 -5.47 37.49
C GLU A 217 -19.73 -5.26 37.44
N PHE A 218 -18.92 -6.27 37.78
CA PHE A 218 -17.45 -6.17 37.66
C PHE A 218 -16.98 -6.19 36.20
N MET A 219 -17.72 -6.85 35.29
CA MET A 219 -17.44 -6.78 33.86
C MET A 219 -17.81 -5.40 33.27
N VAL A 220 -18.76 -4.67 33.88
CA VAL A 220 -19.13 -3.29 33.49
C VAL A 220 -18.00 -2.31 33.78
N ALA A 221 -17.21 -2.54 34.83
CA ALA A 221 -16.01 -1.75 35.12
C ALA A 221 -14.87 -2.01 34.11
N SER A 222 -14.72 -3.26 33.64
CA SER A 222 -13.78 -3.60 32.56
C SER A 222 -14.27 -3.12 31.18
N LEU A 223 -15.58 -3.03 30.96
CA LEU A 223 -16.18 -2.42 29.77
C LEU A 223 -15.94 -0.90 29.75
N LYS A 224 -15.99 -0.18 30.88
CA LYS A 224 -15.61 1.26 30.92
C LYS A 224 -14.18 1.54 30.44
N LEU A 225 -13.26 0.58 30.54
CA LEU A 225 -11.90 0.69 30.01
C LEU A 225 -11.80 0.47 28.49
N ILE A 226 -12.85 -0.10 27.87
CA ILE A 226 -13.01 -0.22 26.41
C ILE A 226 -13.92 0.90 25.87
N PHE A 227 -14.70 1.57 26.74
CA PHE A 227 -15.73 2.57 26.42
C PHE A 227 -15.36 4.04 26.68
N GLN A 228 -14.07 4.39 26.56
CA GLN A 228 -13.68 5.69 26.01
C GLN A 228 -13.25 5.38 24.57
N ASP A 229 -14.18 5.27 23.62
CA ASP A 229 -14.47 6.43 22.78
C ASP A 229 -15.78 6.24 22.00
N ASN A 230 -16.81 7.01 22.35
CA ASN A 230 -17.79 7.47 21.35
C ASN A 230 -17.17 8.54 20.43
N ASN A 231 -15.88 8.87 20.61
CA ASN A 231 -15.13 9.90 19.90
C ASN A 231 -14.19 9.37 18.79
N SER A 232 -14.03 8.05 18.62
CA SER A 232 -13.24 7.53 17.51
C SER A 232 -14.04 7.75 16.21
N PRO A 233 -13.60 8.61 15.29
CA PRO A 233 -14.35 8.91 14.09
C PRO A 233 -14.49 7.63 13.26
N LEU A 234 -15.72 7.34 12.83
CA LEU A 234 -16.04 6.18 12.01
C LEU A 234 -15.20 6.17 10.72
N PRO A 235 -14.80 4.99 10.23
CA PRO A 235 -14.11 4.90 8.96
C PRO A 235 -15.01 5.34 7.80
N ALA A 236 -14.40 5.86 6.75
CA ALA A 236 -15.12 6.22 5.53
C ALA A 236 -15.67 4.96 4.85
N LEU A 237 -17.00 4.86 4.76
CA LEU A 237 -17.68 3.78 4.03
C LEU A 237 -17.54 3.88 2.50
N ARG A 238 -17.11 5.04 2.00
CA ARG A 238 -16.92 5.29 0.57
C ARG A 238 -15.58 5.98 0.34
N TRP A 239 -14.77 5.39 -0.51
CA TRP A 239 -13.48 5.92 -0.91
C TRP A 239 -13.57 6.60 -2.27
N GLN A 240 -12.81 7.69 -2.41
CA GLN A 240 -12.62 8.39 -3.68
C GLN A 240 -11.98 7.44 -4.69
N SER A 241 -12.42 7.49 -5.95
CA SER A 241 -11.77 6.70 -7.01
C SER A 241 -10.35 7.18 -7.28
N ILE A 242 -9.42 6.24 -7.42
CA ILE A 242 -8.03 6.49 -7.85
C ILE A 242 -7.98 7.14 -9.24
N ARG A 243 -8.96 6.84 -10.10
CA ARG A 243 -9.00 7.27 -11.51
C ARG A 243 -8.98 8.79 -11.69
N SER A 244 -9.62 9.51 -10.78
CA SER A 244 -9.84 10.96 -10.87
C SER A 244 -9.02 11.74 -9.85
N ALA A 245 -8.05 11.10 -9.20
CA ALA A 245 -7.18 11.71 -8.21
C ALA A 245 -5.84 12.07 -8.87
N ASP A 246 -5.82 13.24 -9.48
CA ASP A 246 -4.65 13.80 -10.15
C ASP A 246 -3.80 14.67 -9.20
N GLU A 247 -4.34 15.04 -8.04
CA GLU A 247 -3.66 15.86 -7.02
C GLU A 247 -3.99 15.40 -5.60
N CYS A 248 -3.13 15.76 -4.64
CA CYS A 248 -3.33 15.50 -3.22
C CYS A 248 -4.54 16.29 -2.70
N SER A 249 -5.43 15.64 -1.95
CA SER A 249 -6.63 16.29 -1.39
C SER A 249 -6.35 17.27 -0.25
N ASN A 250 -5.09 17.48 0.14
CA ASN A 250 -4.73 18.52 1.10
C ASN A 250 -4.55 19.85 0.34
N ILE A 251 -5.36 20.85 0.67
CA ILE A 251 -5.41 22.13 -0.05
C ILE A 251 -4.10 22.91 0.02
N ASP A 252 -3.32 22.73 1.08
CA ASP A 252 -2.01 23.37 1.26
C ASP A 252 -0.88 22.55 0.61
N CYS A 253 -1.19 21.43 -0.06
CA CYS A 253 -0.23 20.56 -0.69
C CYS A 253 -0.33 20.61 -2.21
N SER A 254 0.71 21.10 -2.87
CA SER A 254 0.81 21.13 -4.34
C SER A 254 1.35 19.82 -4.93
N ALA A 255 1.13 18.68 -4.28
CA ALA A 255 1.59 17.39 -4.80
C ALA A 255 0.63 16.90 -5.91
N GLU A 256 1.16 16.77 -7.12
CA GLU A 256 0.45 16.25 -8.28
C GLU A 256 0.86 14.79 -8.54
N PHE A 257 -0.11 13.92 -8.81
CA PHE A 257 0.11 12.52 -9.18
C PHE A 257 0.34 12.38 -10.70
N VAL A 258 1.28 13.18 -11.23
CA VAL A 258 1.54 13.33 -12.67
C VAL A 258 1.96 12.01 -13.31
N THR A 259 2.68 11.16 -12.57
CA THR A 259 3.19 9.89 -13.07
C THR A 259 2.53 8.71 -12.37
N ARG A 260 2.48 7.57 -13.07
CA ARG A 260 2.02 6.27 -12.51
C ARG A 260 2.92 5.76 -11.36
N GLY A 261 4.09 6.38 -11.18
CA GLY A 261 5.07 6.00 -10.17
C GLY A 261 4.68 6.41 -8.75
N GLU A 262 3.81 7.39 -8.56
CA GLU A 262 3.45 7.84 -7.21
C GLU A 262 2.26 7.07 -6.65
N ARG A 263 2.35 6.64 -5.39
CA ARG A 263 1.24 5.97 -4.72
C ARG A 263 0.22 6.99 -4.22
N ARG A 264 -1.04 6.71 -4.54
CA ARG A 264 -2.22 7.43 -4.06
C ARG A 264 -2.71 6.76 -2.80
N LEU A 265 -2.77 7.48 -1.68
CA LEU A 265 -3.10 6.92 -0.37
C LEU A 265 -4.45 7.41 0.11
N HIS A 266 -5.37 6.50 0.39
CA HIS A 266 -6.67 6.85 0.98
C HIS A 266 -6.56 7.10 2.48
N CYS A 267 -7.16 8.19 2.93
CA CYS A 267 -7.37 8.43 4.36
C CYS A 267 -8.52 7.55 4.86
N TYR A 268 -8.29 6.79 5.92
CA TYR A 268 -9.27 5.83 6.45
C TYR A 268 -10.54 6.52 6.97
N ARG A 269 -10.47 7.81 7.32
CA ARG A 269 -11.57 8.56 7.95
C ARG A 269 -12.40 9.37 6.96
N CYS A 270 -11.77 10.06 6.02
CA CYS A 270 -12.49 10.88 5.03
C CYS A 270 -12.63 10.20 3.66
N GLY A 271 -11.90 9.11 3.40
CA GLY A 271 -11.92 8.37 2.13
C GLY A 271 -11.29 9.12 0.96
N LYS A 272 -10.69 10.30 1.19
CA LYS A 272 -10.00 11.10 0.15
C LYS A 272 -8.57 10.62 -0.05
N ILE A 273 -8.02 10.92 -1.23
CA ILE A 273 -6.66 10.54 -1.63
C ILE A 273 -5.65 11.64 -1.30
N HIS A 274 -4.55 11.28 -0.67
CA HIS A 274 -3.46 12.16 -0.28
C HIS A 274 -2.10 11.59 -0.69
N CYS A 275 -1.08 12.45 -0.78
CA CYS A 275 0.30 12.03 -0.93
C CYS A 275 0.86 11.51 0.41
N ARG A 276 1.95 10.74 0.37
CA ARG A 276 2.61 10.21 1.58
C ARG A 276 2.98 11.27 2.61
N ARG A 277 3.37 12.49 2.19
CA ARG A 277 3.72 13.60 3.09
C ARG A 277 2.52 14.15 3.87
N CYS A 278 1.31 13.99 3.37
CA CYS A 278 0.09 14.46 4.01
C CYS A 278 -0.66 13.35 4.78
N MET A 279 -0.02 12.18 4.90
CA MET A 279 -0.56 11.02 5.57
C MET A 279 0.28 10.68 6.79
N MET A 280 -0.41 10.26 7.84
CA MET A 280 0.17 9.86 9.12
C MET A 280 -0.37 8.48 9.46
N LEU A 281 0.43 7.70 10.18
CA LEU A 281 -0.06 6.51 10.87
C LEU A 281 -0.53 6.93 12.26
N THR A 282 -1.64 6.36 12.71
CA THR A 282 -2.10 6.51 14.09
C THR A 282 -1.10 5.88 15.06
N SER A 283 -1.19 6.22 16.35
CA SER A 283 -0.24 5.78 17.40
C SER A 283 -0.17 4.27 17.60
N ASP A 284 -1.23 3.56 17.26
CA ASP A 284 -1.32 2.10 17.23
C ASP A 284 -0.74 1.48 15.94
N GLY A 285 -0.37 2.30 14.95
CA GLY A 285 0.21 1.89 13.68
C GLY A 285 -0.78 1.25 12.71
N VAL A 286 -2.09 1.28 13.03
CA VAL A 286 -3.12 0.52 12.30
C VAL A 286 -3.79 1.37 11.23
N GLU A 287 -4.13 2.62 11.51
CA GLU A 287 -4.89 3.47 10.59
C GLU A 287 -3.97 4.46 9.86
N ARG A 288 -4.15 4.54 8.54
CA ARG A 288 -3.55 5.62 7.74
C ARG A 288 -4.55 6.77 7.61
N VAL A 289 -4.23 7.90 8.23
CA VAL A 289 -5.11 9.08 8.29
C VAL A 289 -4.40 10.32 7.76
N CYS A 290 -5.14 11.22 7.11
CA CYS A 290 -4.55 12.49 6.70
C CYS A 290 -4.36 13.42 7.90
N ILE A 291 -3.44 14.38 7.77
CA ILE A 291 -3.09 15.34 8.83
C ILE A 291 -4.34 16.01 9.43
N ALA A 292 -5.23 16.52 8.58
CA ALA A 292 -6.47 17.16 9.02
C ALA A 292 -7.37 16.22 9.85
N CYS A 293 -7.52 14.95 9.45
CA CYS A 293 -8.31 13.97 10.21
C CYS A 293 -7.62 13.51 11.51
N SER A 294 -6.29 13.64 11.59
CA SER A 294 -5.52 13.40 12.81
C SER A 294 -5.72 14.53 13.82
N GLU A 295 -5.61 15.79 13.37
CA GLU A 295 -5.75 16.98 14.22
C GLU A 295 -7.15 17.11 14.83
N LEU A 296 -8.20 16.78 14.05
CA LEU A 296 -9.58 16.79 14.55
C LEU A 296 -9.79 15.85 15.75
N VAL A 297 -9.07 14.73 15.83
CA VAL A 297 -9.19 13.82 16.98
C VAL A 297 -8.40 14.31 18.19
N GLN A 298 -7.26 14.96 17.98
CA GLN A 298 -6.53 15.58 19.09
C GLN A 298 -7.35 16.70 19.73
N GLN A 299 -8.09 17.49 18.94
CA GLN A 299 -9.00 18.53 19.44
C GLN A 299 -10.20 17.96 20.20
N ASN A 300 -10.75 16.81 19.78
CA ASN A 300 -11.86 16.17 20.48
C ASN A 300 -11.46 15.47 21.79
N ASN A 301 -10.16 15.19 21.97
CA ASN A 301 -9.61 14.51 23.15
C ASN A 301 -8.90 15.47 24.14
N SER A 302 -8.85 16.77 23.82
CA SER A 302 -8.29 17.84 24.67
C SER A 302 -9.39 18.58 25.42
#